data_AF-A0A938SNY6-F1
#
_entry.id   AF-A0A938SNY6-F1
#
_cell.length_a   1.000
_cell.length_b   1.000
_cell.length_c   1.000
_cell.angle_alpha   90.00
_cell.angle_beta   90.00
_cell.angle_gamma   90.00
#
_symmetry.space_group_name_H-M   'P 1'
#
loop_
_entity.id
_entity.type
_entity.pdbx_description
1 polymer ?
#
loop_
_entity_poly.entity_id
_entity_poly.type
_entity_poly.pdbx_seq_one_letter_code
_entity_poly.pdbx_strand_id
1 'polypeptide(L)'
;MKLHRRSSLTLVLSALLLPPWSGMAAEVLVEAETFAERGGWLLDPQFIDQMGSSYLLAHGLGRPVANAKTEIEFPASGRYHVWVRAKDWVPTHHPGWFKVLVGGRTLEPTFGANGQDWAWQNGGQIEVAAGSVTIELQDLTGFDGRCDALYFTTEQAAVPPQQADEAMTAWRRKLLGLPVPPPSAGDFDVVVAGGGIAGCAAALTAARLGAKVALIQDRPVLGGNASDEIGLNPRGAPGSVVNELAAPGRAQVLQAQPNIRLFLNWHVFSVRKAGARIVSLNAKHTATNQELRFSAPVFIDCTGVGALGFLAGAEYRLGREAQAEFNESLAPLEADRMHHGNSPIFRTRQAEQPVTFPDVPWAVAVAGDYADLGGQVLGPCRDNVGGLTHFWEYGQWLDPFRDAERIRDHLLCAVYGTFANAKRKDPVSTANLELEFAGHVLAGGESRRLMGDYVLTENDIRAQRSFADAVATQDGHFCLHYPGTKYDFRLGDWKWIPLKPYAVPFRCLYSRNVDNLLMAGKHISVTHIAGSSTKTMLNGGRHGVAAGAAAFLCKKHATTPRGVYQQHLQELQDIVFERNEHANDLKPR
;
A
#
# COMPACT_ATOMS: atom_id res chain seq x y z
N MET A 1 -53.17 90.67 -15.16
CA MET A 1 -52.43 91.30 -14.04
C MET A 1 -51.24 90.39 -13.71
N LYS A 2 -50.02 90.90 -13.89
CA LYS A 2 -48.72 90.46 -13.31
C LYS A 2 -48.24 88.99 -13.44
N LEU A 3 -47.14 88.89 -14.20
CA LEU A 3 -45.84 88.24 -13.93
C LEU A 3 -45.69 86.71 -13.76
N HIS A 4 -44.82 86.19 -14.62
CA HIS A 4 -44.02 84.97 -14.53
C HIS A 4 -43.37 84.69 -13.16
N ARG A 5 -43.29 83.40 -12.81
CA ARG A 5 -42.07 82.78 -12.23
C ARG A 5 -41.93 81.34 -12.72
N ARG A 6 -40.83 81.09 -13.44
CA ARG A 6 -40.28 79.77 -13.78
C ARG A 6 -39.73 79.13 -12.50
N SER A 7 -39.95 77.84 -12.30
CA SER A 7 -39.21 77.01 -11.34
C SER A 7 -38.61 75.81 -12.09
N SER A 8 -37.29 75.70 -11.96
CA SER A 8 -36.42 74.80 -12.71
C SER A 8 -36.50 73.36 -12.18
N LEU A 9 -36.51 72.41 -13.12
CA LEU A 9 -36.23 70.99 -12.89
C LEU A 9 -34.88 70.82 -12.18
N THR A 10 -34.83 70.03 -11.12
CA THR A 10 -33.58 69.41 -10.63
C THR A 10 -33.84 67.92 -10.48
N LEU A 11 -33.47 67.16 -11.50
CA LEU A 11 -33.47 65.70 -11.48
C LEU A 11 -32.22 65.26 -10.70
N VAL A 12 -32.40 64.75 -9.49
CA VAL A 12 -31.32 64.09 -8.74
C VAL A 12 -31.17 62.68 -9.32
N LEU A 13 -30.16 62.48 -10.18
CA LEU A 13 -29.70 61.14 -10.56
C LEU A 13 -28.99 60.52 -9.34
N SER A 14 -29.71 59.75 -8.55
CA SER A 14 -29.12 58.81 -7.59
C SER A 14 -28.45 57.69 -8.39
N ALA A 15 -27.14 57.79 -8.57
CA ALA A 15 -26.30 56.69 -9.05
C ALA A 15 -26.39 55.54 -8.05
N LEU A 16 -27.15 54.50 -8.40
CA LEU A 16 -27.05 53.19 -7.78
C LEU A 16 -25.66 52.64 -8.06
N LEU A 17 -24.73 52.90 -7.15
CA LEU A 17 -23.50 52.11 -7.03
C LEU A 17 -23.93 50.69 -6.66
N LEU A 18 -24.13 49.85 -7.67
CA LEU A 18 -24.12 48.41 -7.49
C LEU A 18 -22.78 48.06 -6.83
N PRO A 19 -22.77 47.31 -5.70
CA PRO A 19 -21.52 46.80 -5.16
C PRO A 19 -20.86 45.97 -6.27
N PRO A 20 -19.52 46.04 -6.43
CA PRO A 20 -18.85 45.15 -7.36
C PRO A 20 -19.22 43.73 -6.97
N TRP A 21 -19.74 42.95 -7.93
CA TRP A 21 -19.76 41.51 -7.81
C TRP A 21 -18.31 41.08 -7.62
N SER A 22 -17.89 40.90 -6.37
CA SER A 22 -16.78 40.05 -6.03
C SER A 22 -17.22 38.62 -6.33
N GLY A 23 -17.27 38.26 -7.60
CA GLY A 23 -17.44 36.87 -8.01
C GLY A 23 -16.33 36.09 -7.35
N MET A 24 -16.67 35.09 -6.53
CA MET A 24 -15.67 34.18 -6.00
C MET A 24 -14.93 33.55 -7.18
N ALA A 25 -13.61 33.41 -7.05
CA ALA A 25 -12.81 32.74 -8.07
C ALA A 25 -13.35 31.32 -8.29
N ALA A 26 -13.40 30.90 -9.56
CA ALA A 26 -13.74 29.53 -9.89
C ALA A 26 -12.52 28.64 -9.62
N GLU A 27 -12.69 27.61 -8.80
CA GLU A 27 -11.66 26.64 -8.42
C GLU A 27 -12.14 25.22 -8.81
N VAL A 28 -11.28 24.45 -9.47
CA VAL A 28 -11.55 23.04 -9.82
C VAL A 28 -10.32 22.21 -9.48
N LEU A 29 -10.48 21.24 -8.57
CA LEU A 29 -9.47 20.24 -8.25
C LEU A 29 -9.88 18.91 -8.88
N VAL A 30 -8.96 18.34 -9.66
CA VAL A 30 -9.11 17.04 -10.32
C VAL A 30 -8.08 16.10 -9.74
N GLU A 31 -8.52 15.15 -8.92
CA GLU A 31 -7.66 14.10 -8.36
C GLU A 31 -7.48 13.00 -9.42
N ALA A 32 -6.24 12.69 -9.82
CA ALA A 32 -5.96 11.84 -10.97
C ALA A 32 -6.50 10.41 -10.78
N GLU A 33 -6.56 9.90 -9.56
CA GLU A 33 -7.14 8.60 -9.24
C GLU A 33 -8.62 8.46 -9.63
N THR A 34 -9.33 9.60 -9.77
CA THR A 34 -10.75 9.68 -10.12
C THR A 34 -11.02 9.68 -11.62
N PHE A 35 -9.99 9.61 -12.46
CA PHE A 35 -10.16 9.55 -13.91
C PHE A 35 -11.03 8.36 -14.31
N ALA A 36 -12.07 8.63 -15.11
CA ALA A 36 -13.05 7.63 -15.53
C ALA A 36 -12.45 6.54 -16.45
N GLU A 37 -11.57 6.95 -17.37
CA GLU A 37 -10.83 6.05 -18.26
C GLU A 37 -9.35 6.19 -17.95
N ARG A 38 -8.67 5.11 -17.54
CA ARG A 38 -7.24 5.18 -17.23
C ARG A 38 -6.34 4.88 -18.43
N GLY A 39 -6.90 4.41 -19.54
CA GLY A 39 -6.11 3.94 -20.68
C GLY A 39 -5.15 2.84 -20.22
N GLY A 40 -3.84 3.08 -20.33
CA GLY A 40 -2.82 2.20 -19.76
C GLY A 40 -2.13 2.73 -18.49
N TRP A 41 -2.62 3.82 -17.90
CA TRP A 41 -2.16 4.31 -16.60
C TRP A 41 -2.70 3.41 -15.47
N LEU A 42 -1.83 3.08 -14.52
CA LEU A 42 -2.18 2.31 -13.33
C LEU A 42 -2.54 3.26 -12.18
N LEU A 43 -3.48 2.85 -11.34
CA LEU A 43 -3.72 3.52 -10.06
C LEU A 43 -2.72 3.00 -9.04
N ASP A 44 -1.95 3.91 -8.44
CA ASP A 44 -0.99 3.57 -7.39
C ASP A 44 -1.40 4.17 -6.03
N PRO A 45 -1.85 3.34 -5.08
CA PRO A 45 -2.18 3.77 -3.73
C PRO A 45 -1.06 3.57 -2.70
N GLN A 46 0.12 3.05 -3.09
CA GLN A 46 1.12 2.55 -2.15
C GLN A 46 1.69 3.60 -1.20
N PHE A 47 1.66 4.88 -1.59
CA PHE A 47 2.32 5.98 -0.88
C PHE A 47 1.36 7.05 -0.36
N ILE A 48 0.07 6.70 -0.19
CA ILE A 48 -0.94 7.64 0.34
C ILE A 48 -0.48 8.28 1.66
N ASP A 49 0.21 7.53 2.52
CA ASP A 49 0.70 8.06 3.81
C ASP A 49 1.80 9.12 3.66
N GLN A 50 2.54 9.12 2.55
CA GLN A 50 3.56 10.13 2.24
C GLN A 50 3.00 11.28 1.40
N MET A 51 2.09 10.96 0.47
CA MET A 51 1.61 11.89 -0.56
C MET A 51 0.28 12.57 -0.24
N GLY A 52 -0.52 11.97 0.65
CA GLY A 52 -1.89 12.35 0.99
C GLY A 52 -2.97 11.76 0.06
N SER A 53 -2.58 11.19 -1.08
CA SER A 53 -3.46 10.76 -2.18
C SER A 53 -2.88 9.56 -2.93
N SER A 54 -3.74 8.88 -3.69
CA SER A 54 -3.30 7.97 -4.74
C SER A 54 -2.95 8.77 -5.98
N TYR A 55 -2.30 8.15 -6.96
CA TYR A 55 -1.94 8.83 -8.20
C TYR A 55 -1.96 7.87 -9.39
N LEU A 56 -1.92 8.43 -10.61
CA LEU A 56 -1.79 7.64 -11.82
C LEU A 56 -0.33 7.47 -12.22
N LEU A 57 0.03 6.24 -12.61
CA LEU A 57 1.37 5.80 -13.00
C LEU A 57 1.39 5.22 -14.42
N ALA A 58 2.15 5.82 -15.33
CA ALA A 58 2.35 5.33 -16.70
C ALA A 58 3.42 4.22 -16.77
N HIS A 59 3.07 3.02 -16.31
CA HIS A 59 3.99 1.88 -16.23
C HIS A 59 4.03 1.05 -17.52
N GLY A 60 4.58 1.64 -18.59
CA GLY A 60 4.57 1.08 -19.95
C GLY A 60 5.78 0.23 -20.34
N LEU A 61 6.76 0.05 -19.44
CA LEU A 61 8.01 -0.69 -19.68
C LEU A 61 8.80 -0.16 -20.90
N GLY A 62 8.81 1.16 -21.08
CA GLY A 62 9.47 1.84 -22.20
C GLY A 62 8.63 1.97 -23.47
N ARG A 63 7.32 1.68 -23.38
CA ARG A 63 6.34 1.96 -24.44
C ARG A 63 5.29 2.91 -23.90
N PRO A 64 5.04 4.06 -24.54
CA PRO A 64 4.00 4.98 -24.11
C PRO A 64 2.64 4.28 -23.95
N VAL A 65 1.98 4.49 -22.81
CA VAL A 65 0.67 3.92 -22.53
C VAL A 65 -0.45 4.76 -23.14
N ALA A 66 -1.61 4.13 -23.38
CA ALA A 66 -2.79 4.86 -23.85
C ALA A 66 -3.21 5.93 -22.81
N ASN A 67 -3.72 7.07 -23.30
CA ASN A 67 -4.08 8.21 -22.46
C ASN A 67 -5.07 7.83 -21.35
N ALA A 68 -4.86 8.40 -20.17
CA ALA A 68 -5.93 8.51 -19.19
C ALA A 68 -6.82 9.69 -19.56
N LYS A 69 -8.13 9.56 -19.42
CA LYS A 69 -9.14 10.56 -19.77
C LYS A 69 -10.25 10.65 -18.72
N THR A 70 -10.73 11.88 -18.48
CA THR A 70 -11.92 12.13 -17.67
C THR A 70 -12.65 13.38 -18.13
N GLU A 71 -13.94 13.48 -17.82
CA GLU A 71 -14.73 14.69 -18.02
C GLU A 71 -14.88 15.44 -16.70
N ILE A 72 -14.70 16.76 -16.74
CA ILE A 72 -14.77 17.64 -15.57
C ILE A 72 -15.65 18.83 -15.87
N GLU A 73 -16.50 19.18 -14.90
CA GLU A 73 -17.40 20.32 -15.00
C GLU A 73 -16.67 21.61 -14.58
N PHE A 74 -16.55 22.57 -15.49
CA PHE A 74 -16.05 23.91 -15.18
C PHE A 74 -17.22 24.85 -14.86
N PRO A 75 -17.22 25.52 -13.69
CA PRO A 75 -18.38 26.29 -13.23
C PRO A 75 -18.58 27.61 -13.98
N ALA A 76 -17.54 28.11 -14.67
CA ALA A 76 -17.58 29.36 -15.42
C ALA A 76 -16.64 29.32 -16.63
N SER A 77 -17.03 30.03 -17.70
CA SER A 77 -16.14 30.29 -18.83
C SER A 77 -15.10 31.32 -18.42
N GLY A 78 -13.84 31.11 -18.79
CA GLY A 78 -12.79 32.09 -18.56
C GLY A 78 -11.39 31.53 -18.72
N ARG A 79 -10.43 32.38 -18.37
CA ARG A 79 -9.02 32.02 -18.34
C ARG A 79 -8.66 31.38 -17.01
N TYR A 80 -8.27 30.11 -17.05
CA TYR A 80 -7.81 29.37 -15.88
C TYR A 80 -6.29 29.30 -15.86
N HIS A 81 -5.72 29.53 -14.68
CA HIS A 81 -4.36 29.15 -14.31
C HIS A 81 -4.36 27.68 -13.94
N VAL A 82 -3.42 26.92 -14.49
CA VAL A 82 -3.34 25.47 -14.31
C VAL A 82 -2.12 25.11 -13.50
N TRP A 83 -2.31 24.20 -12.54
CA TRP A 83 -1.24 23.56 -11.79
C TRP A 83 -1.39 22.05 -11.90
N VAL A 84 -0.28 21.34 -12.11
CA VAL A 84 -0.26 19.88 -12.20
C VAL A 84 0.70 19.35 -11.16
N ARG A 85 0.21 18.53 -10.23
CA ARG A 85 1.05 17.84 -9.25
C ARG A 85 1.61 16.57 -9.87
N ALA A 86 2.92 16.55 -10.03
CA ALA A 86 3.65 15.47 -10.68
C ALA A 86 5.01 15.29 -10.00
N LYS A 87 5.63 14.15 -10.27
CA LYS A 87 6.98 13.82 -9.78
C LYS A 87 7.90 13.51 -10.94
N ASP A 88 9.10 14.05 -10.85
CA ASP A 88 10.23 13.62 -11.65
C ASP A 88 11.03 12.59 -10.88
N TRP A 89 10.77 11.32 -11.16
CA TRP A 89 11.26 10.22 -10.33
C TRP A 89 12.73 9.86 -10.59
N VAL A 90 13.30 10.31 -11.72
CA VAL A 90 14.75 10.30 -11.96
C VAL A 90 15.19 11.67 -12.49
N PRO A 91 15.42 12.65 -11.61
CA PRO A 91 15.72 14.05 -11.94
C PRO A 91 16.89 14.28 -12.90
N THR A 92 17.78 13.31 -13.07
CA THR A 92 18.95 13.44 -13.96
C THR A 92 18.63 13.18 -15.43
N HIS A 93 17.53 12.49 -15.73
CA HIS A 93 17.19 12.05 -17.09
C HIS A 93 15.69 12.18 -17.43
N HIS A 94 14.83 12.44 -16.44
CA HIS A 94 13.40 12.71 -16.61
C HIS A 94 12.61 11.60 -17.36
N PRO A 95 12.81 10.30 -17.08
CA PRO A 95 12.25 9.24 -17.91
C PRO A 95 10.73 9.15 -17.85
N GLY A 96 10.05 9.75 -16.87
CA GLY A 96 8.60 9.65 -16.68
C GLY A 96 7.82 10.91 -17.08
N TRP A 97 8.12 11.52 -18.22
CA TRP A 97 7.46 12.77 -18.60
C TRP A 97 6.18 12.56 -19.42
N PHE A 98 5.23 13.50 -19.31
CA PHE A 98 3.92 13.42 -19.96
C PHE A 98 3.37 14.81 -20.32
N LYS A 99 2.31 14.82 -21.15
CA LYS A 99 1.53 16.01 -21.49
C LYS A 99 0.14 15.96 -20.87
N VAL A 100 -0.42 17.14 -20.62
CA VAL A 100 -1.82 17.32 -20.23
C VAL A 100 -2.57 17.99 -21.38
N LEU A 101 -3.73 17.45 -21.73
CA LEU A 101 -4.64 18.04 -22.70
C LEU A 101 -5.93 18.47 -22.00
N VAL A 102 -6.45 19.64 -22.37
CA VAL A 102 -7.69 20.22 -21.82
C VAL A 102 -8.58 20.62 -23.00
N GLY A 103 -9.72 19.95 -23.15
CA GLY A 103 -10.61 20.13 -24.30
C GLY A 103 -9.91 19.87 -25.64
N GLY A 104 -9.00 18.90 -25.68
CA GLY A 104 -8.18 18.57 -26.86
C GLY A 104 -7.00 19.53 -27.13
N ARG A 105 -6.79 20.56 -26.29
CA ARG A 105 -5.64 21.47 -26.40
C ARG A 105 -4.53 21.04 -25.45
N THR A 106 -3.35 20.77 -25.98
CA THR A 106 -2.16 20.43 -25.18
C THR A 106 -1.63 21.65 -24.43
N LEU A 107 -1.40 21.53 -23.12
CA LEU A 107 -0.69 22.54 -22.36
C LEU A 107 0.78 22.60 -22.82
N GLU A 108 1.34 23.80 -22.88
CA GLU A 108 2.72 24.00 -23.38
C GLU A 108 3.77 23.25 -22.53
N PRO A 109 3.74 23.30 -21.18
CA PRO A 109 4.73 22.61 -20.37
C PRO A 109 4.69 21.09 -20.53
N THR A 110 5.84 20.46 -20.34
CA THR A 110 5.95 19.01 -20.12
C THR A 110 6.03 18.76 -18.62
N PHE A 111 5.27 17.79 -18.12
CA PHE A 111 5.19 17.49 -16.70
C PHE A 111 6.04 16.26 -16.34
N GLY A 112 6.48 16.17 -15.08
CA GLY A 112 7.34 15.07 -14.62
C GLY A 112 8.80 15.16 -15.09
N ALA A 113 9.24 16.35 -15.54
CA ALA A 113 10.59 16.60 -16.06
C ALA A 113 11.18 17.94 -15.54
N ASN A 114 11.02 18.21 -14.24
CA ASN A 114 11.38 19.49 -13.64
C ASN A 114 12.47 19.37 -12.55
N GLY A 115 13.04 18.19 -12.37
CA GLY A 115 14.07 17.90 -11.37
C GLY A 115 13.58 17.86 -9.93
N GLN A 116 12.26 17.90 -9.70
CA GLN A 116 11.66 17.93 -8.37
C GLN A 116 11.00 16.59 -8.04
N ASP A 117 10.90 16.31 -6.74
CA ASP A 117 10.04 15.24 -6.22
C ASP A 117 8.55 15.59 -6.48
N TRP A 118 7.62 15.17 -5.62
CA TRP A 118 6.23 15.62 -5.72
C TRP A 118 6.09 17.14 -5.56
N ALA A 119 5.75 17.82 -6.66
CA ALA A 119 5.58 19.27 -6.68
C ALA A 119 4.45 19.72 -7.61
N TRP A 120 3.85 20.87 -7.31
CA TRP A 120 2.92 21.53 -8.22
C TRP A 120 3.70 22.29 -9.30
N GLN A 121 3.52 21.86 -10.54
CA GLN A 121 4.16 22.44 -11.72
C GLN A 121 3.19 23.42 -12.38
N ASN A 122 3.67 24.62 -12.71
CA ASN A 122 2.86 25.62 -13.39
C ASN A 122 2.58 25.17 -14.82
N GLY A 123 1.30 24.91 -15.13
CA GLY A 123 0.82 24.47 -16.43
C GLY A 123 0.47 25.62 -17.38
N GLY A 124 0.69 26.87 -16.98
CA GLY A 124 0.36 28.06 -17.74
C GLY A 124 -1.11 28.47 -17.60
N GLN A 125 -1.65 29.04 -18.68
CA GLN A 125 -3.02 29.55 -18.74
C GLN A 125 -3.75 28.94 -19.92
N ILE A 126 -5.05 28.68 -19.74
CA ILE A 126 -5.90 28.16 -20.80
C ILE A 126 -7.31 28.76 -20.73
N GLU A 127 -7.87 29.08 -21.90
CA GLU A 127 -9.25 29.51 -22.03
C GLU A 127 -10.18 28.28 -22.06
N VAL A 128 -11.06 28.18 -21.08
CA VAL A 128 -12.00 27.06 -20.90
C VAL A 128 -13.43 27.60 -20.90
N ALA A 129 -14.34 26.91 -21.58
CA ALA A 129 -15.77 27.23 -21.53
C ALA A 129 -16.41 26.56 -20.30
N ALA A 130 -17.45 27.18 -19.74
CA ALA A 130 -18.29 26.54 -18.73
C ALA A 130 -18.91 25.24 -19.27
N GLY A 131 -19.09 24.26 -18.38
CA GLY A 131 -19.64 22.94 -18.70
C GLY A 131 -18.59 21.83 -18.70
N SER A 132 -18.99 20.66 -19.20
CA SER A 132 -18.13 19.48 -19.28
C SER A 132 -16.98 19.67 -20.28
N VAL A 133 -15.75 19.46 -19.80
CA VAL A 133 -14.53 19.50 -20.59
C VAL A 133 -13.71 18.25 -20.33
N THR A 134 -13.23 17.64 -21.40
CA THR A 134 -12.33 16.49 -21.33
C THR A 134 -10.93 16.90 -20.88
N ILE A 135 -10.37 16.20 -19.91
CA ILE A 135 -8.97 16.25 -19.48
C ILE A 135 -8.29 14.94 -19.85
N GLU A 136 -7.09 15.00 -20.42
CA GLU A 136 -6.29 13.81 -20.74
C GLU A 136 -4.85 13.90 -20.24
N LEU A 137 -4.30 12.75 -19.83
CA LEU A 137 -2.88 12.56 -19.56
C LEU A 137 -2.27 11.71 -20.67
N GLN A 138 -1.32 12.28 -21.40
CA GLN A 138 -0.61 11.62 -22.48
C GLN A 138 0.80 11.26 -22.04
N ASP A 139 1.03 9.97 -21.80
CA ASP A 139 2.37 9.43 -21.59
C ASP A 139 3.19 9.55 -22.89
N LEU A 140 4.47 9.87 -22.75
CA LEU A 140 5.39 10.06 -23.87
C LEU A 140 6.58 9.10 -23.84
N THR A 141 6.76 8.32 -22.77
CA THR A 141 7.97 7.51 -22.58
C THR A 141 7.70 6.06 -22.24
N GLY A 142 6.62 5.77 -21.50
CA GLY A 142 6.37 4.45 -20.94
C GLY A 142 7.24 4.11 -19.72
N PHE A 143 7.94 5.08 -19.12
CA PHE A 143 8.77 4.86 -17.92
C PHE A 143 8.24 5.65 -16.72
N ASP A 144 7.10 5.20 -16.21
CA ASP A 144 6.62 5.52 -14.87
C ASP A 144 6.31 7.02 -14.65
N GLY A 145 5.74 7.68 -15.66
CA GLY A 145 5.22 9.04 -15.50
C GLY A 145 4.12 9.13 -14.46
N ARG A 146 4.12 10.20 -13.66
CA ARG A 146 3.32 10.29 -12.42
C ARG A 146 2.50 11.56 -12.37
N CYS A 147 1.19 11.41 -12.26
CA CYS A 147 0.27 12.52 -12.07
C CYS A 147 -0.63 12.24 -10.87
N ASP A 148 -0.60 13.16 -9.91
CA ASP A 148 -1.41 13.10 -8.70
C ASP A 148 -2.68 13.92 -8.84
N ALA A 149 -2.57 15.19 -9.24
CA ALA A 149 -3.73 16.06 -9.35
C ALA A 149 -3.51 17.21 -10.32
N LEU A 150 -4.63 17.78 -10.79
CA LEU A 150 -4.66 19.03 -11.54
C LEU A 150 -5.52 20.03 -10.78
N TYR A 151 -5.09 21.28 -10.73
CA TYR A 151 -5.81 22.37 -10.11
C TYR A 151 -5.96 23.52 -11.10
N PHE A 152 -7.21 23.94 -11.30
CA PHE A 152 -7.57 25.05 -12.17
C PHE A 152 -8.16 26.17 -11.33
N THR A 153 -7.72 27.40 -11.56
CA THR A 153 -8.27 28.57 -10.87
C THR A 153 -8.32 29.80 -11.77
N THR A 154 -9.37 30.61 -11.66
CA THR A 154 -9.41 31.92 -12.31
C THR A 154 -8.67 33.00 -11.51
N GLU A 155 -8.20 32.69 -10.30
CA GLU A 155 -7.46 33.63 -9.46
C GLU A 155 -5.96 33.60 -9.78
N GLN A 156 -5.42 34.72 -10.26
CA GLN A 156 -4.02 34.82 -10.68
C GLN A 156 -3.00 34.56 -9.57
N ALA A 157 -3.32 34.95 -8.33
CA ALA A 157 -2.43 34.81 -7.19
C ALA A 157 -2.57 33.47 -6.45
N ALA A 158 -3.54 32.64 -6.83
CA ALA A 158 -3.80 31.38 -6.14
C ALA A 158 -2.74 30.33 -6.51
N VAL A 159 -2.08 29.81 -5.47
CA VAL A 159 -1.09 28.74 -5.56
C VAL A 159 -1.53 27.61 -4.63
N PRO A 160 -1.55 26.34 -5.09
CA PRO A 160 -1.85 25.22 -4.23
C PRO A 160 -0.89 25.10 -3.04
N PRO A 161 -1.33 24.54 -1.90
CA PRO A 161 -0.42 24.10 -0.84
C PRO A 161 0.64 23.14 -1.39
N GLN A 162 1.91 23.42 -1.08
CA GLN A 162 3.04 22.71 -1.69
C GLN A 162 3.45 21.44 -0.93
N GLN A 163 3.29 21.43 0.40
CA GLN A 163 3.72 20.32 1.26
C GLN A 163 2.57 19.34 1.47
N ALA A 164 2.88 18.04 1.48
CA ALA A 164 1.91 17.00 1.82
C ALA A 164 1.67 16.96 3.34
N ASP A 165 0.96 17.97 3.85
CA ASP A 165 0.72 18.20 5.28
C ASP A 165 -0.77 18.34 5.60
N GLU A 166 -1.08 18.72 6.84
CA GLU A 166 -2.45 18.96 7.29
C GLU A 166 -3.13 20.11 6.53
N ALA A 167 -2.37 21.11 6.07
CA ALA A 167 -2.92 22.23 5.31
C ALA A 167 -3.34 21.80 3.90
N MET A 168 -2.50 21.02 3.20
CA MET A 168 -2.87 20.41 1.92
C MET A 168 -4.06 19.47 2.08
N THR A 169 -4.07 18.67 3.14
CA THR A 169 -5.20 17.77 3.45
C THR A 169 -6.49 18.56 3.66
N ALA A 170 -6.48 19.61 4.47
CA ALA A 170 -7.65 20.45 4.72
C ALA A 170 -8.14 21.15 3.45
N TRP A 171 -7.21 21.66 2.62
CA TRP A 171 -7.53 22.30 1.35
C TRP A 171 -8.20 21.33 0.37
N ARG A 172 -7.63 20.14 0.15
CA ARG A 172 -8.22 19.09 -0.69
C ARG A 172 -9.62 18.70 -0.21
N ARG A 173 -9.77 18.43 1.09
CA ARG A 173 -11.07 18.08 1.68
C ARG A 173 -12.14 19.15 1.44
N LYS A 174 -11.77 20.43 1.53
CA LYS A 174 -12.67 21.56 1.28
C LYS A 174 -13.14 21.56 -0.17
N LEU A 175 -12.22 21.45 -1.12
CA LEU A 175 -12.54 21.46 -2.55
C LEU A 175 -13.33 20.22 -3.00
N LEU A 176 -13.07 19.07 -2.39
CA LEU A 176 -13.79 17.82 -2.65
C LEU A 176 -15.12 17.70 -1.90
N GLY A 177 -15.46 18.66 -1.03
CA GLY A 177 -16.70 18.64 -0.24
C GLY A 177 -16.83 17.41 0.67
N LEU A 178 -15.71 16.88 1.19
CA LEU A 178 -15.72 15.63 1.96
C LEU A 178 -16.41 15.82 3.32
N PRO A 179 -17.33 14.93 3.71
CA PRO A 179 -18.07 15.03 4.96
C PRO A 179 -17.15 14.96 6.19
N VAL A 180 -17.45 15.78 7.20
CA VAL A 180 -16.77 15.77 8.51
C VAL A 180 -17.82 15.66 9.62
N PRO A 181 -17.86 14.57 10.41
CA PRO A 181 -17.00 13.38 10.29
C PRO A 181 -17.38 12.50 9.09
N PRO A 182 -16.51 11.55 8.67
CA PRO A 182 -16.86 10.57 7.65
C PRO A 182 -18.14 9.77 7.99
N PRO A 183 -18.97 9.42 6.99
CA PRO A 183 -20.14 8.57 7.17
C PRO A 183 -19.81 7.22 7.80
N SER A 184 -20.77 6.64 8.51
CA SER A 184 -20.60 5.29 9.08
C SER A 184 -20.59 4.23 7.98
N ALA A 185 -19.65 3.30 8.05
CA ALA A 185 -19.63 2.07 7.25
C ALA A 185 -20.68 1.03 7.73
N GLY A 186 -21.34 1.30 8.86
CA GLY A 186 -22.23 0.38 9.57
C GLY A 186 -21.55 -0.25 10.79
N ASP A 187 -22.33 -1.05 11.53
CA ASP A 187 -21.85 -1.73 12.74
C ASP A 187 -21.26 -3.11 12.40
N PHE A 188 -20.11 -3.42 12.99
CA PHE A 188 -19.40 -4.69 12.84
C PHE A 188 -19.02 -5.27 14.19
N ASP A 189 -18.93 -6.59 14.28
CA ASP A 189 -18.36 -7.28 15.44
C ASP A 189 -16.83 -7.26 15.39
N VAL A 190 -16.26 -7.33 14.18
CA VAL A 190 -14.81 -7.35 13.95
C VAL A 190 -14.46 -6.51 12.74
N VAL A 191 -13.45 -5.66 12.87
CA VAL A 191 -12.83 -4.96 11.73
C VAL A 191 -11.42 -5.51 11.52
N VAL A 192 -11.14 -6.02 10.32
CA VAL A 192 -9.83 -6.54 9.90
C VAL A 192 -9.24 -5.58 8.89
N ALA A 193 -8.05 -5.05 9.16
CA ALA A 193 -7.33 -4.16 8.25
C ALA A 193 -6.17 -4.93 7.57
N GLY A 194 -6.21 -5.06 6.25
CA GLY A 194 -5.23 -5.80 5.45
C GLY A 194 -5.77 -7.13 4.95
N GLY A 195 -5.83 -7.28 3.63
CA GLY A 195 -6.35 -8.42 2.87
C GLY A 195 -5.28 -9.40 2.42
N GLY A 196 -4.15 -9.51 3.13
CA GLY A 196 -3.20 -10.61 2.95
C GLY A 196 -3.80 -11.97 3.35
N ILE A 197 -3.05 -13.06 3.16
CA ILE A 197 -3.51 -14.40 3.58
C ILE A 197 -3.90 -14.44 5.08
N ALA A 198 -3.15 -13.73 5.94
CA ALA A 198 -3.47 -13.58 7.36
C ALA A 198 -4.85 -12.93 7.60
N GLY A 199 -5.12 -11.79 6.96
CA GLY A 199 -6.39 -11.08 7.13
C GLY A 199 -7.58 -11.80 6.49
N CYS A 200 -7.37 -12.46 5.35
CA CYS A 200 -8.38 -13.32 4.75
C CYS A 200 -8.74 -14.48 5.70
N ALA A 201 -7.75 -15.13 6.31
CA ALA A 201 -7.96 -16.23 7.25
C ALA A 201 -8.65 -15.75 8.54
N ALA A 202 -8.29 -14.58 9.05
CA ALA A 202 -8.93 -13.97 10.21
C ALA A 202 -10.41 -13.64 9.94
N ALA A 203 -10.69 -12.99 8.82
CA ALA A 203 -12.05 -12.63 8.43
C ALA A 203 -12.92 -13.88 8.19
N LEU A 204 -12.41 -14.87 7.45
CA LEU A 204 -13.12 -16.12 7.18
C LEU A 204 -13.41 -16.90 8.47
N THR A 205 -12.43 -16.98 9.38
CA THR A 205 -12.59 -17.70 10.65
C THR A 205 -13.64 -17.04 11.53
N ALA A 206 -13.54 -15.73 11.75
CA ALA A 206 -14.49 -14.97 12.56
C ALA A 206 -15.92 -15.04 11.98
N ALA A 207 -16.07 -14.90 10.66
CA ALA A 207 -17.36 -14.97 9.99
C ALA A 207 -18.02 -16.35 10.11
N ARG A 208 -17.23 -17.43 9.95
CA ARG A 208 -17.69 -18.82 10.14
C ARG A 208 -18.02 -19.18 11.59
N LEU A 209 -17.59 -18.36 12.55
CA LEU A 209 -18.01 -18.47 13.95
C LEU A 209 -19.26 -17.64 14.25
N GLY A 210 -19.71 -16.82 13.29
CA GLY A 210 -20.92 -16.00 13.40
C GLY A 210 -20.68 -14.51 13.70
N ALA A 211 -19.44 -14.02 13.63
CA ALA A 211 -19.15 -12.60 13.76
C ALA A 211 -19.46 -11.85 12.45
N LYS A 212 -20.03 -10.65 12.54
CA LYS A 212 -20.15 -9.73 11.39
C LYS A 212 -18.82 -8.99 11.16
N VAL A 213 -18.19 -9.20 10.00
CA VAL A 213 -16.82 -8.76 9.72
C VAL A 213 -16.77 -7.69 8.63
N ALA A 214 -16.02 -6.61 8.86
CA ALA A 214 -15.49 -5.75 7.80
C ALA A 214 -14.05 -6.15 7.49
N LEU A 215 -13.77 -6.55 6.25
CA LEU A 215 -12.40 -6.77 5.77
C LEU A 215 -12.00 -5.61 4.85
N ILE A 216 -11.04 -4.80 5.30
CA ILE A 216 -10.57 -3.60 4.62
C ILE A 216 -9.24 -3.91 3.93
N GLN A 217 -9.15 -3.65 2.64
CA GLN A 217 -7.94 -3.83 1.83
C GLN A 217 -7.73 -2.59 0.96
N ASP A 218 -6.52 -2.02 1.03
CA ASP A 218 -6.10 -0.79 0.35
C ASP A 218 -6.07 -0.89 -1.19
N ARG A 219 -6.05 -2.11 -1.71
CA ARG A 219 -5.91 -2.43 -3.14
C ARG A 219 -7.10 -3.24 -3.69
N PRO A 220 -7.26 -3.36 -5.02
CA PRO A 220 -8.40 -4.07 -5.62
C PRO A 220 -8.29 -5.60 -5.52
N VAL A 221 -7.18 -6.13 -5.00
CA VAL A 221 -6.90 -7.56 -4.93
C VAL A 221 -6.51 -8.00 -3.52
N LEU A 222 -6.74 -9.28 -3.24
CA LEU A 222 -6.41 -9.93 -1.98
C LEU A 222 -5.18 -10.83 -2.13
N GLY A 223 -4.51 -11.14 -1.02
CA GLY A 223 -3.40 -12.09 -0.95
C GLY A 223 -2.08 -11.47 -0.48
N GLY A 224 -1.97 -10.15 -0.43
CA GLY A 224 -0.72 -9.47 -0.08
C GLY A 224 0.36 -9.86 -1.08
N ASN A 225 1.51 -10.39 -0.61
CA ASN A 225 2.57 -10.87 -1.52
C ASN A 225 2.12 -12.02 -2.44
N ALA A 226 1.08 -12.78 -2.09
CA ALA A 226 0.50 -13.85 -2.93
C ALA A 226 -0.70 -13.37 -3.79
N SER A 227 -0.91 -12.06 -3.88
CA SER A 227 -1.86 -11.47 -4.82
C SER A 227 -1.41 -11.69 -6.27
N ASP A 228 -2.31 -11.48 -7.22
CA ASP A 228 -1.99 -11.60 -8.65
C ASP A 228 -1.11 -10.44 -9.16
N GLU A 229 -1.07 -9.31 -8.44
CA GLU A 229 -0.21 -8.14 -8.74
C GLU A 229 1.27 -8.37 -8.37
N ILE A 230 1.56 -9.18 -7.34
CA ILE A 230 2.93 -9.50 -6.91
C ILE A 230 3.31 -10.92 -7.35
N GLY A 231 2.44 -11.90 -7.09
CA GLY A 231 2.56 -13.25 -7.63
C GLY A 231 3.50 -14.21 -6.89
N LEU A 232 3.92 -13.93 -5.65
CA LEU A 232 4.74 -14.88 -4.90
C LEU A 232 3.93 -16.11 -4.47
N ASN A 233 4.50 -17.30 -4.68
CA ASN A 233 3.88 -18.53 -4.17
C ASN A 233 3.84 -18.53 -2.63
N PRO A 234 2.66 -18.72 -1.99
CA PRO A 234 2.58 -18.74 -0.55
C PRO A 234 3.27 -19.98 0.06
N ARG A 235 4.14 -19.73 1.05
CA ARG A 235 4.93 -20.74 1.78
C ARG A 235 4.59 -20.72 3.28
N GLY A 236 4.92 -21.81 3.96
CA GLY A 236 4.73 -22.01 5.41
C GLY A 236 3.75 -23.14 5.71
N ALA A 237 3.31 -23.22 6.96
CA ALA A 237 2.52 -24.34 7.44
C ALA A 237 1.12 -24.36 6.79
N PRO A 238 0.73 -25.45 6.10
CA PRO A 238 -0.60 -25.61 5.49
C PRO A 238 -1.66 -25.74 6.58
N GLY A 239 -2.94 -25.56 6.30
CA GLY A 239 -4.05 -25.78 7.25
C GLY A 239 -5.39 -25.66 6.56
N SER A 240 -6.50 -26.22 7.09
CA SER A 240 -7.77 -26.31 6.32
C SER A 240 -8.22 -24.94 5.75
N VAL A 241 -8.43 -23.95 6.61
CA VAL A 241 -8.81 -22.57 6.25
C VAL A 241 -7.73 -21.89 5.40
N VAL A 242 -6.46 -22.16 5.72
CA VAL A 242 -5.32 -21.54 5.04
C VAL A 242 -5.20 -22.07 3.59
N ASN A 243 -5.46 -23.36 3.37
CA ASN A 243 -5.40 -24.02 2.07
C ASN A 243 -6.51 -23.51 1.14
N GLU A 244 -7.69 -23.21 1.68
CA GLU A 244 -8.78 -22.56 0.92
C GLU A 244 -8.39 -21.17 0.37
N LEU A 245 -7.44 -20.49 1.04
CA LEU A 245 -7.05 -19.12 0.73
C LEU A 245 -5.69 -19.01 0.02
N ALA A 246 -4.89 -20.08 0.03
CA ALA A 246 -3.56 -20.12 -0.55
C ALA A 246 -3.60 -19.99 -2.08
N ALA A 247 -4.61 -20.60 -2.72
CA ALA A 247 -4.77 -20.54 -4.17
C ALA A 247 -5.41 -19.21 -4.64
N PRO A 248 -5.34 -18.91 -5.96
CA PRO A 248 -6.21 -17.92 -6.58
C PRO A 248 -7.70 -18.23 -6.31
N GLY A 249 -8.57 -17.23 -6.41
CA GLY A 249 -10.02 -17.40 -6.12
C GLY A 249 -10.43 -17.10 -4.67
N ARG A 250 -9.50 -16.64 -3.84
CA ARG A 250 -9.75 -16.32 -2.41
C ARG A 250 -10.80 -15.23 -2.18
N ALA A 251 -10.97 -14.30 -3.12
CA ALA A 251 -12.01 -13.26 -3.03
C ALA A 251 -13.41 -13.88 -3.10
N GLN A 252 -13.61 -14.87 -3.96
CA GLN A 252 -14.86 -15.59 -4.14
C GLN A 252 -15.21 -16.40 -2.87
N VAL A 253 -14.21 -17.02 -2.24
CA VAL A 253 -14.39 -17.72 -0.95
C VAL A 253 -14.94 -16.78 0.12
N LEU A 254 -14.39 -15.56 0.21
CA LEU A 254 -14.81 -14.55 1.19
C LEU A 254 -16.15 -13.92 0.83
N GLN A 255 -16.40 -13.61 -0.44
CA GLN A 255 -17.67 -13.06 -0.93
C GLN A 255 -18.84 -14.02 -0.73
N ALA A 256 -18.58 -15.33 -0.74
CA ALA A 256 -19.60 -16.34 -0.44
C ALA A 256 -20.03 -16.36 1.03
N GLN A 257 -19.33 -15.66 1.93
CA GLN A 257 -19.68 -15.61 3.35
C GLN A 257 -20.68 -14.45 3.61
N PRO A 258 -21.91 -14.73 4.08
CA PRO A 258 -22.92 -13.69 4.31
C PRO A 258 -22.53 -12.70 5.41
N ASN A 259 -21.64 -13.11 6.32
CA ASN A 259 -21.19 -12.31 7.45
C ASN A 259 -19.95 -11.46 7.15
N ILE A 260 -19.40 -11.51 5.93
CA ILE A 260 -18.25 -10.69 5.52
C ILE A 260 -18.72 -9.59 4.58
N ARG A 261 -18.42 -8.34 4.94
CA ARG A 261 -18.44 -7.23 3.99
C ARG A 261 -17.02 -6.89 3.59
N LEU A 262 -16.73 -7.04 2.30
CA LEU A 262 -15.43 -6.77 1.72
C LEU A 262 -15.34 -5.31 1.27
N PHE A 263 -14.27 -4.63 1.70
CA PHE A 263 -13.96 -3.25 1.35
C PHE A 263 -12.60 -3.23 0.63
N LEU A 264 -12.62 -3.51 -0.68
CA LEU A 264 -11.45 -3.38 -1.56
C LEU A 264 -11.25 -1.92 -1.99
N ASN A 265 -10.00 -1.53 -2.24
CA ASN A 265 -9.62 -0.14 -2.50
C ASN A 265 -9.91 0.81 -1.34
N TRP A 266 -9.79 0.37 -0.08
CA TRP A 266 -9.97 1.21 1.10
C TRP A 266 -8.70 1.25 1.96
N HIS A 267 -8.07 2.42 2.05
CA HIS A 267 -6.85 2.66 2.83
C HIS A 267 -7.19 3.24 4.21
N VAL A 268 -6.73 2.59 5.28
CA VAL A 268 -6.91 3.08 6.66
C VAL A 268 -5.92 4.20 6.93
N PHE A 269 -6.41 5.38 7.29
CA PHE A 269 -5.56 6.57 7.47
C PHE A 269 -5.66 7.22 8.87
N SER A 270 -6.65 6.86 9.69
CA SER A 270 -6.75 7.40 11.05
C SER A 270 -7.50 6.48 12.01
N VAL A 271 -7.16 6.60 13.30
CA VAL A 271 -7.74 5.86 14.40
C VAL A 271 -8.17 6.82 15.50
N ARG A 272 -9.37 6.62 16.05
CA ARG A 272 -9.85 7.31 17.26
C ARG A 272 -9.85 6.35 18.43
N LYS A 273 -9.26 6.76 19.54
CA LYS A 273 -9.24 6.01 20.79
C LYS A 273 -10.02 6.69 21.92
N ALA A 274 -10.45 5.89 22.89
CA ALA A 274 -10.85 6.31 24.22
C ALA A 274 -9.98 5.55 25.23
N GLY A 275 -9.02 6.24 25.85
CA GLY A 275 -7.96 5.57 26.62
C GLY A 275 -7.13 4.62 25.73
N ALA A 276 -6.96 3.37 26.19
CA ALA A 276 -6.24 2.33 25.47
C ALA A 276 -7.10 1.58 24.43
N ARG A 277 -8.39 1.91 24.29
CA ARG A 277 -9.32 1.20 23.41
C ARG A 277 -9.56 1.97 22.11
N ILE A 278 -9.49 1.28 20.97
CA ILE A 278 -9.94 1.80 19.67
C ILE A 278 -11.46 1.88 19.67
N VAL A 279 -11.99 3.06 19.35
CA VAL A 279 -13.44 3.32 19.20
C VAL A 279 -13.85 3.18 17.74
N SER A 280 -13.04 3.75 16.84
CA SER A 280 -13.28 3.70 15.40
C SER A 280 -11.99 3.94 14.62
N LEU A 281 -11.96 3.50 13.37
CA LEU A 281 -10.99 3.93 12.38
C LEU A 281 -11.68 4.58 11.19
N ASN A 282 -10.97 5.43 10.44
CA ASN A 282 -11.43 5.93 9.16
C ASN A 282 -10.58 5.34 8.04
N ALA A 283 -11.23 5.01 6.93
CA ALA A 283 -10.57 4.62 5.69
C ALA A 283 -11.07 5.47 4.52
N LYS A 284 -10.21 5.68 3.53
CA LYS A 284 -10.53 6.38 2.29
C LYS A 284 -10.47 5.43 1.10
N HIS A 285 -11.37 5.62 0.14
CA HIS A 285 -11.39 4.83 -1.08
C HIS A 285 -10.31 5.33 -2.04
N THR A 286 -9.39 4.46 -2.45
CA THR A 286 -8.16 4.82 -3.18
C THR A 286 -8.39 5.28 -4.62
N ALA A 287 -9.60 5.08 -5.16
CA ALA A 287 -9.96 5.54 -6.50
C ALA A 287 -10.99 6.68 -6.54
N THR A 288 -11.59 7.04 -5.40
CA THR A 288 -12.72 8.01 -5.39
C THR A 288 -12.64 9.03 -4.27
N ASN A 289 -11.66 8.93 -3.38
CA ASN A 289 -11.51 9.76 -2.18
C ASN A 289 -12.69 9.72 -1.19
N GLN A 290 -13.69 8.85 -1.40
CA GLN A 290 -14.77 8.65 -0.43
C GLN A 290 -14.20 8.19 0.90
N GLU A 291 -14.72 8.72 2.00
CA GLU A 291 -14.28 8.33 3.34
C GLU A 291 -15.39 7.62 4.10
N LEU A 292 -15.01 6.61 4.88
CA LEU A 292 -15.91 5.88 5.76
C LEU A 292 -15.28 5.70 7.14
N ARG A 293 -16.14 5.73 8.15
CA ARG A 293 -15.81 5.43 9.55
C ARG A 293 -16.29 4.02 9.91
N PHE A 294 -15.39 3.22 10.47
CA PHE A 294 -15.63 1.83 10.87
C PHE A 294 -15.55 1.73 12.39
N SER A 295 -16.56 1.11 13.01
CA SER A 295 -16.62 0.89 14.47
C SER A 295 -16.86 -0.59 14.75
N ALA A 296 -16.13 -1.14 15.73
CA ALA A 296 -16.26 -2.51 16.19
C ALA A 296 -15.73 -2.63 17.63
N PRO A 297 -16.16 -3.65 18.39
CA PRO A 297 -15.57 -3.93 19.69
C PRO A 297 -14.13 -4.44 19.59
N VAL A 298 -13.72 -5.04 18.47
CA VAL A 298 -12.41 -5.65 18.27
C VAL A 298 -11.87 -5.32 16.88
N PHE A 299 -10.57 -5.05 16.82
CA PHE A 299 -9.84 -4.77 15.59
C PHE A 299 -8.69 -5.76 15.42
N ILE A 300 -8.38 -6.14 14.17
CA ILE A 300 -7.25 -7.00 13.84
C ILE A 300 -6.37 -6.29 12.81
N ASP A 301 -5.11 -6.04 13.16
CA ASP A 301 -4.10 -5.59 12.20
C ASP A 301 -3.58 -6.80 11.42
N CYS A 302 -3.81 -6.78 10.11
CA CYS A 302 -3.36 -7.76 9.12
C CYS A 302 -2.69 -7.05 7.93
N THR A 303 -2.25 -5.79 8.12
CA THR A 303 -1.70 -4.93 7.06
C THR A 303 -0.34 -5.40 6.56
N GLY A 304 0.29 -6.36 7.25
CA GLY A 304 1.63 -6.85 6.94
C GLY A 304 2.75 -5.89 7.36
N VAL A 305 2.41 -4.65 7.69
CA VAL A 305 3.34 -3.57 8.05
C VAL A 305 3.03 -2.94 9.42
N GLY A 306 1.99 -3.41 10.12
CA GLY A 306 1.59 -2.88 11.42
C GLY A 306 1.01 -1.45 11.35
N ALA A 307 0.36 -1.08 10.24
CA ALA A 307 -0.14 0.28 10.02
C ALA A 307 -1.29 0.63 10.97
N LEU A 308 -2.24 -0.28 11.20
CA LEU A 308 -3.34 -0.04 12.13
C LEU A 308 -2.81 0.06 13.57
N GLY A 309 -1.89 -0.83 13.95
CA GLY A 309 -1.23 -0.77 15.26
C GLY A 309 -0.47 0.54 15.46
N PHE A 310 0.29 0.98 14.46
CA PHE A 310 0.99 2.27 14.50
C PHE A 310 0.02 3.44 14.69
N LEU A 311 -1.05 3.52 13.90
CA LEU A 311 -2.07 4.57 14.01
C LEU A 311 -2.80 4.54 15.37
N ALA A 312 -2.96 3.35 15.95
CA ALA A 312 -3.53 3.18 17.28
C ALA A 312 -2.53 3.46 18.42
N GLY A 313 -1.26 3.75 18.13
CA GLY A 313 -0.21 3.93 19.13
C GLY A 313 0.16 2.64 19.87
N ALA A 314 0.03 1.48 19.20
CA ALA A 314 0.61 0.24 19.69
C ALA A 314 2.13 0.34 19.69
N GLU A 315 2.77 -0.20 20.73
CA GLU A 315 4.23 -0.26 20.78
C GLU A 315 4.77 -1.18 19.68
N TYR A 316 5.93 -0.84 19.12
CA TYR A 316 6.55 -1.61 18.04
C TYR A 316 8.07 -1.50 18.05
N ARG A 317 8.71 -2.43 17.34
CA ARG A 317 10.14 -2.45 17.02
C ARG A 317 10.37 -2.40 15.51
N LEU A 318 11.56 -1.96 15.12
CA LEU A 318 12.05 -1.94 13.75
C LEU A 318 13.54 -2.28 13.77
N GLY A 319 14.05 -2.91 12.71
CA GLY A 319 15.44 -3.31 12.62
C GLY A 319 15.74 -4.62 13.36
N ARG A 320 16.99 -4.81 13.79
CA ARG A 320 17.45 -6.00 14.53
C ARG A 320 17.79 -5.65 15.97
N GLU A 321 17.34 -6.50 16.87
CA GLU A 321 17.74 -6.46 18.28
C GLU A 321 19.23 -6.80 18.44
N ALA A 322 19.85 -6.29 19.50
CA ALA A 322 21.19 -6.68 19.89
C ALA A 322 21.18 -8.12 20.44
N GLN A 323 22.25 -8.87 20.19
CA GLN A 323 22.43 -10.23 20.72
C GLN A 323 22.26 -10.27 22.24
N ALA A 324 22.78 -9.29 22.97
CA ALA A 324 22.68 -9.23 24.43
C ALA A 324 21.24 -9.00 24.95
N GLU A 325 20.31 -8.52 24.12
CA GLU A 325 18.94 -8.21 24.56
C GLU A 325 18.10 -9.49 24.77
N PHE A 326 18.22 -10.46 23.86
CA PHE A 326 17.45 -11.71 23.88
C PHE A 326 18.32 -12.98 23.91
N ASN A 327 19.64 -12.80 24.02
CA ASN A 327 20.65 -13.86 23.93
C ASN A 327 20.55 -14.67 22.62
N GLU A 328 20.28 -13.99 21.49
CA GLU A 328 20.08 -14.62 20.18
C GLU A 328 21.40 -14.77 19.43
N SER A 329 21.79 -16.02 19.11
CA SER A 329 23.06 -16.31 18.47
C SER A 329 23.20 -15.72 17.05
N LEU A 330 22.08 -15.52 16.36
CA LEU A 330 22.04 -15.00 14.98
C LEU A 330 21.85 -13.48 14.91
N ALA A 331 21.54 -12.83 16.04
CA ALA A 331 21.40 -11.38 16.13
C ALA A 331 22.77 -10.68 16.05
N PRO A 332 22.83 -9.43 15.54
CA PRO A 332 24.06 -8.64 15.56
C PRO A 332 24.50 -8.33 17.00
N LEU A 333 25.79 -8.05 17.21
CA LEU A 333 26.32 -7.68 18.54
C LEU A 333 25.62 -6.43 19.10
N GLU A 334 25.45 -5.42 18.25
CA GLU A 334 24.75 -4.18 18.56
C GLU A 334 23.45 -4.11 17.75
N ALA A 335 22.42 -3.52 18.35
CA ALA A 335 21.15 -3.31 17.65
C ALA A 335 21.34 -2.35 16.48
N ASP A 336 20.66 -2.61 15.37
CA ASP A 336 20.71 -1.74 14.19
C ASP A 336 19.35 -1.65 13.49
N ARG A 337 19.28 -0.80 12.47
CA ARG A 337 18.06 -0.57 11.70
C ARG A 337 17.87 -1.57 10.55
N MET A 338 18.73 -2.57 10.41
CA MET A 338 18.65 -3.50 9.28
C MET A 338 17.38 -4.35 9.38
N HIS A 339 16.66 -4.51 8.30
CA HIS A 339 15.55 -5.46 8.21
C HIS A 339 15.54 -6.11 6.82
N HIS A 340 14.66 -7.09 6.60
CA HIS A 340 14.45 -7.60 5.25
C HIS A 340 13.93 -6.48 4.35
N GLY A 341 14.56 -6.31 3.19
CA GLY A 341 14.20 -5.28 2.22
C GLY A 341 12.97 -5.65 1.40
N ASN A 342 12.86 -5.06 0.22
CA ASN A 342 11.77 -5.30 -0.72
C ASN A 342 12.32 -5.94 -2.00
N SER A 343 11.58 -6.87 -2.57
CA SER A 343 11.96 -7.55 -3.81
C SER A 343 11.08 -7.10 -4.98
N PRO A 344 11.67 -6.76 -6.14
CA PRO A 344 10.93 -6.58 -7.37
C PRO A 344 10.54 -7.95 -7.93
N ILE A 345 9.36 -8.03 -8.52
CA ILE A 345 8.95 -9.20 -9.29
C ILE A 345 8.93 -8.81 -10.75
N PHE A 346 9.60 -9.57 -11.61
CA PHE A 346 9.62 -9.33 -13.05
C PHE A 346 9.65 -10.65 -13.80
N ARG A 347 9.30 -10.59 -15.09
CA ARG A 347 9.36 -11.72 -16.02
C ARG A 347 9.62 -11.25 -17.44
N THR A 348 10.31 -12.08 -18.19
CA THR A 348 10.57 -11.92 -19.61
C THR A 348 9.86 -13.01 -20.39
N ARG A 349 9.61 -12.74 -21.67
CA ARG A 349 9.13 -13.75 -22.62
C ARG A 349 9.86 -13.64 -23.94
N GLN A 350 9.77 -14.70 -24.74
CA GLN A 350 10.20 -14.67 -26.13
C GLN A 350 9.04 -14.18 -27.00
N ALA A 351 9.25 -13.09 -27.74
CA ALA A 351 8.32 -12.59 -28.74
C ALA A 351 8.46 -13.37 -30.07
N GLU A 352 7.43 -13.30 -30.91
CA GLU A 352 7.44 -13.93 -32.24
C GLU A 352 8.44 -13.26 -33.20
N GLN A 353 8.68 -11.96 -32.99
CA GLN A 353 9.58 -11.13 -33.80
C GLN A 353 10.57 -10.39 -32.90
N PRO A 354 11.70 -9.91 -33.44
CA PRO A 354 12.63 -9.10 -32.69
C PRO A 354 11.97 -7.87 -32.04
N VAL A 355 12.31 -7.61 -30.78
CA VAL A 355 11.78 -6.47 -30.00
C VAL A 355 12.93 -5.58 -29.53
N THR A 356 12.77 -4.29 -29.72
CA THR A 356 13.69 -3.27 -29.19
C THR A 356 13.34 -2.91 -27.75
N PHE A 357 14.33 -2.40 -27.02
CA PHE A 357 14.15 -1.78 -25.72
C PHE A 357 14.82 -0.41 -25.73
N PRO A 358 14.20 0.66 -25.20
CA PRO A 358 14.79 1.99 -25.20
C PRO A 358 16.14 2.04 -24.48
N ASP A 359 16.96 3.02 -24.82
CA ASP A 359 18.17 3.30 -24.05
C ASP A 359 17.81 3.89 -22.69
N VAL A 360 18.39 3.34 -21.63
CA VAL A 360 18.06 3.66 -20.22
C VAL A 360 19.34 3.92 -19.42
N PRO A 361 20.14 4.94 -19.76
CA PRO A 361 21.42 5.20 -19.12
C PRO A 361 21.29 5.42 -17.60
N TRP A 362 20.20 6.02 -17.15
CA TRP A 362 19.86 6.18 -15.74
C TRP A 362 19.64 4.85 -15.01
N ALA A 363 19.03 3.88 -15.67
CA ALA A 363 18.79 2.55 -15.10
C ALA A 363 20.08 1.71 -15.12
N VAL A 364 20.86 1.81 -16.20
CA VAL A 364 22.17 1.18 -16.33
C VAL A 364 23.14 1.71 -15.26
N ALA A 365 23.06 2.99 -14.89
CA ALA A 365 23.86 3.55 -13.80
C ALA A 365 23.61 2.84 -12.45
N VAL A 366 22.38 2.38 -12.20
CA VAL A 366 22.03 1.58 -11.02
C VAL A 366 22.46 0.12 -11.19
N ALA A 367 22.16 -0.50 -12.33
CA ALA A 367 22.47 -1.90 -12.58
C ALA A 367 23.98 -2.19 -12.73
N GLY A 368 24.78 -1.18 -13.08
CA GLY A 368 26.19 -1.35 -13.41
C GLY A 368 26.38 -2.25 -14.62
N ASP A 369 27.22 -3.28 -14.48
CA ASP A 369 27.45 -4.33 -15.49
C ASP A 369 26.56 -5.58 -15.29
N TYR A 370 25.63 -5.57 -14.34
CA TYR A 370 24.79 -6.72 -14.06
C TYR A 370 23.83 -6.98 -15.22
N ALA A 371 23.79 -8.23 -15.69
CA ALA A 371 23.04 -8.64 -16.89
C ALA A 371 22.34 -10.00 -16.70
N ASP A 372 22.25 -10.47 -15.46
CA ASP A 372 21.63 -11.75 -15.13
C ASP A 372 20.15 -11.55 -14.82
N LEU A 373 19.31 -12.11 -15.67
CA LEU A 373 17.85 -12.05 -15.56
C LEU A 373 17.29 -13.24 -14.76
N GLY A 374 18.10 -13.97 -14.01
CA GLY A 374 17.65 -14.98 -13.07
C GLY A 374 16.80 -14.39 -11.94
N GLY A 375 15.93 -15.22 -11.35
CA GLY A 375 15.01 -14.77 -10.30
C GLY A 375 13.68 -14.22 -10.81
N GLN A 376 13.20 -14.70 -11.95
CA GLN A 376 11.88 -14.35 -12.49
C GLN A 376 10.77 -15.22 -11.89
N VAL A 377 9.52 -14.77 -12.02
CA VAL A 377 8.32 -15.60 -11.79
C VAL A 377 7.82 -16.18 -13.11
N LEU A 378 7.23 -17.37 -13.07
CA LEU A 378 6.59 -17.99 -14.25
C LEU A 378 5.14 -17.50 -14.45
N GLY A 379 4.54 -16.95 -13.39
CA GLY A 379 3.19 -16.39 -13.38
C GLY A 379 2.71 -16.17 -11.94
N PRO A 380 1.47 -15.68 -11.75
CA PRO A 380 0.90 -15.50 -10.42
C PRO A 380 0.97 -16.79 -9.59
N CYS A 381 1.54 -16.68 -8.38
CA CYS A 381 1.76 -17.79 -7.44
C CYS A 381 2.63 -18.94 -8.02
N ARG A 382 3.46 -18.69 -9.03
CA ARG A 382 4.35 -19.69 -9.64
C ARG A 382 5.78 -19.17 -9.72
N ASP A 383 6.59 -19.55 -8.72
CA ASP A 383 8.02 -19.25 -8.68
C ASP A 383 8.75 -20.03 -9.81
N ASN A 384 9.79 -19.44 -10.42
CA ASN A 384 10.64 -20.19 -11.35
C ASN A 384 11.51 -21.18 -10.56
N VAL A 385 11.42 -22.47 -10.92
CA VAL A 385 12.18 -23.55 -10.30
C VAL A 385 13.62 -23.49 -10.83
N GLY A 386 14.43 -22.58 -10.29
CA GLY A 386 15.84 -22.45 -10.67
C GLY A 386 16.47 -21.07 -10.48
N GLY A 387 15.70 -20.04 -10.13
CA GLY A 387 16.22 -18.69 -9.91
C GLY A 387 15.49 -18.02 -8.75
N LEU A 388 16.22 -17.74 -7.69
CA LEU A 388 15.69 -17.19 -6.45
C LEU A 388 15.35 -15.70 -6.65
N THR A 389 14.07 -15.41 -6.88
CA THR A 389 13.49 -14.05 -6.82
C THR A 389 14.00 -13.28 -5.59
N HIS A 390 14.23 -13.99 -4.48
CA HIS A 390 14.71 -13.46 -3.20
C HIS A 390 16.13 -12.88 -3.19
N PHE A 391 16.99 -13.16 -4.19
CA PHE A 391 18.27 -12.46 -4.25
C PHE A 391 18.14 -11.02 -4.74
N TRP A 392 17.02 -10.64 -5.37
CA TRP A 392 16.73 -9.24 -5.66
C TRP A 392 16.12 -8.59 -4.43
N GLU A 393 16.87 -7.71 -3.78
CA GLU A 393 16.36 -7.03 -2.59
C GLU A 393 17.09 -5.72 -2.33
N TYR A 394 16.34 -4.67 -2.01
CA TYR A 394 16.86 -3.36 -1.63
C TYR A 394 16.06 -2.74 -0.47
N GLY A 395 16.68 -1.81 0.25
CA GLY A 395 16.03 -1.01 1.29
C GLY A 395 16.17 -1.57 2.70
N GLN A 396 17.12 -2.47 2.93
CA GLN A 396 17.37 -3.09 4.24
C GLN A 396 17.70 -2.07 5.34
N TRP A 397 18.18 -0.88 4.97
CA TRP A 397 18.63 0.19 5.87
C TRP A 397 17.72 1.42 5.85
N LEU A 398 16.76 1.44 4.94
CA LEU A 398 15.88 2.57 4.67
C LEU A 398 14.62 2.42 5.50
N ASP A 399 13.90 3.51 5.74
CA ASP A 399 12.61 3.40 6.41
C ASP A 399 11.59 2.80 5.42
N PRO A 400 11.00 1.62 5.69
CA PRO A 400 10.15 0.92 4.73
C PRO A 400 8.83 1.64 4.46
N PHE A 401 8.54 2.74 5.18
CA PHE A 401 7.43 3.64 4.89
C PHE A 401 7.94 4.91 4.24
N ARG A 402 8.83 5.66 4.91
CA ARG A 402 9.21 6.99 4.41
C ARG A 402 10.00 6.93 3.10
N ASP A 403 10.77 5.87 2.91
CA ASP A 403 11.57 5.65 1.70
C ASP A 403 10.90 4.66 0.74
N ALA A 404 9.63 4.28 0.94
CA ALA A 404 8.98 3.21 0.18
C ALA A 404 8.97 3.47 -1.33
N GLU A 405 8.64 4.70 -1.75
CA GLU A 405 8.67 5.08 -3.16
C GLU A 405 10.09 5.05 -3.73
N ARG A 406 11.08 5.54 -2.97
CA ARG A 406 12.49 5.51 -3.34
C ARG A 406 12.99 4.07 -3.52
N ILE A 407 12.60 3.16 -2.64
CA ILE A 407 12.97 1.74 -2.70
C ILE A 407 12.40 1.12 -3.99
N ARG A 408 11.12 1.38 -4.31
CA ARG A 408 10.51 0.94 -5.57
C ARG A 408 11.26 1.49 -6.78
N ASP A 409 11.50 2.79 -6.80
CA ASP A 409 12.12 3.46 -7.92
C ASP A 409 13.55 2.93 -8.18
N HIS A 410 14.33 2.69 -7.12
CA HIS A 410 15.65 2.07 -7.23
C HIS A 410 15.60 0.66 -7.82
N LEU A 411 14.63 -0.16 -7.38
CA LEU A 411 14.46 -1.52 -7.88
C LEU A 411 13.95 -1.56 -9.32
N LEU A 412 13.11 -0.61 -9.74
CA LEU A 412 12.70 -0.46 -11.15
C LEU A 412 13.92 -0.10 -12.01
N CYS A 413 14.76 0.86 -11.59
CA CYS A 413 16.03 1.16 -12.25
C CYS A 413 16.92 -0.09 -12.37
N ALA A 414 17.05 -0.88 -11.30
CA ALA A 414 17.85 -2.11 -11.33
C ALA A 414 17.30 -3.13 -12.35
N VAL A 415 15.98 -3.32 -12.43
CA VAL A 415 15.35 -4.23 -13.40
C VAL A 415 15.54 -3.74 -14.83
N TYR A 416 15.21 -2.47 -15.12
CA TYR A 416 15.34 -1.91 -16.47
C TYR A 416 16.80 -1.89 -16.96
N GLY A 417 17.74 -1.52 -16.08
CA GLY A 417 19.16 -1.50 -16.39
C GLY A 417 19.72 -2.90 -16.65
N THR A 418 19.33 -3.88 -15.84
CA THR A 418 19.76 -5.27 -16.02
C THR A 418 19.21 -5.86 -17.32
N PHE A 419 17.95 -5.55 -17.67
CA PHE A 419 17.36 -5.96 -18.94
C PHE A 419 18.07 -5.34 -20.14
N ALA A 420 18.37 -4.05 -20.09
CA ALA A 420 19.15 -3.37 -21.13
C ALA A 420 20.56 -3.98 -21.28
N ASN A 421 21.23 -4.28 -20.17
CA ASN A 421 22.55 -4.92 -20.17
C ASN A 421 22.50 -6.34 -20.76
N ALA A 422 21.48 -7.13 -20.44
CA ALA A 422 21.29 -8.47 -21.01
C ALA A 422 21.15 -8.41 -22.53
N LYS A 423 20.31 -7.49 -23.06
CA LYS A 423 20.17 -7.31 -24.52
C LYS A 423 21.44 -6.83 -25.19
N ARG A 424 22.21 -5.95 -24.53
CA ARG A 424 23.49 -5.43 -25.05
C ARG A 424 24.59 -6.49 -25.06
N LYS A 425 24.62 -7.36 -24.05
CA LYS A 425 25.65 -8.39 -23.89
C LYS A 425 25.55 -9.51 -24.94
N ASP A 426 24.33 -9.87 -25.33
CA ASP A 426 24.09 -10.89 -26.36
C ASP A 426 22.89 -10.53 -27.26
N PRO A 427 23.07 -9.56 -28.17
CA PRO A 427 21.97 -9.01 -28.98
C PRO A 427 21.37 -10.02 -29.95
N VAL A 428 22.10 -11.09 -30.29
CA VAL A 428 21.63 -12.12 -31.21
C VAL A 428 20.68 -13.07 -30.48
N SER A 429 21.06 -13.63 -29.33
CA SER A 429 20.18 -14.56 -28.60
C SER A 429 18.99 -13.88 -27.92
N THR A 430 19.13 -12.58 -27.61
CA THR A 430 18.11 -11.78 -26.93
C THR A 430 17.29 -10.89 -27.87
N ALA A 431 17.43 -11.06 -29.19
CA ALA A 431 16.71 -10.26 -30.19
C ALA A 431 15.19 -10.26 -29.93
N ASN A 432 14.62 -11.43 -29.65
CA ASN A 432 13.20 -11.62 -29.37
C ASN A 432 12.84 -11.53 -27.87
N LEU A 433 13.83 -11.29 -27.00
CA LEU A 433 13.58 -11.21 -25.57
C LEU A 433 12.87 -9.90 -25.22
N GLU A 434 11.69 -10.02 -24.60
CA GLU A 434 10.84 -8.93 -24.16
C GLU A 434 10.71 -8.89 -22.63
N LEU A 435 10.79 -7.70 -22.03
CA LEU A 435 10.41 -7.49 -20.64
C LEU A 435 8.88 -7.46 -20.59
N GLU A 436 8.28 -8.56 -20.14
CA GLU A 436 6.84 -8.75 -20.22
C GLU A 436 6.11 -8.07 -19.05
N PHE A 437 6.77 -8.04 -17.88
CA PHE A 437 6.21 -7.49 -16.67
C PHE A 437 7.32 -7.12 -15.71
N ALA A 438 7.17 -5.95 -15.09
CA ALA A 438 7.82 -5.57 -13.86
C ALA A 438 6.73 -5.14 -12.87
N GLY A 439 6.77 -5.62 -11.64
CA GLY A 439 5.78 -5.25 -10.63
C GLY A 439 6.06 -3.85 -10.11
N HIS A 440 5.13 -2.92 -10.32
CA HIS A 440 5.16 -1.60 -9.66
C HIS A 440 4.81 -1.70 -8.17
N VAL A 441 4.21 -2.82 -7.74
CA VAL A 441 4.02 -3.18 -6.33
C VAL A 441 5.10 -4.17 -5.93
N LEU A 442 5.89 -3.82 -4.91
CA LEU A 442 6.99 -4.66 -4.45
C LEU A 442 6.52 -5.75 -3.48
N ALA A 443 7.24 -6.86 -3.45
CA ALA A 443 7.13 -7.84 -2.39
C ALA A 443 7.88 -7.35 -1.14
N GLY A 444 7.15 -6.80 -0.17
CA GLY A 444 7.76 -6.34 1.08
C GLY A 444 8.24 -7.47 1.98
N GLY A 445 9.44 -7.34 2.54
CA GLY A 445 10.06 -8.32 3.44
C GLY A 445 9.62 -8.15 4.88
N GLU A 446 10.13 -7.12 5.55
CA GLU A 446 9.92 -6.83 6.97
C GLU A 446 9.69 -5.34 7.22
N SER A 447 8.94 -5.04 8.27
CA SER A 447 8.56 -3.68 8.63
C SER A 447 8.45 -3.59 10.17
N ARG A 448 7.48 -2.87 10.71
CA ARG A 448 7.22 -2.83 12.16
C ARG A 448 6.86 -4.21 12.67
N ARG A 449 7.39 -4.57 13.84
CA ARG A 449 6.95 -5.72 14.65
C ARG A 449 6.25 -5.17 15.88
N LEU A 450 4.94 -5.37 15.99
CA LEU A 450 4.14 -4.86 17.10
C LEU A 450 4.42 -5.65 18.37
N MET A 451 4.32 -5.01 19.53
CA MET A 451 4.65 -5.64 20.82
C MET A 451 3.40 -6.22 21.48
N GLY A 452 3.45 -7.53 21.74
CA GLY A 452 2.51 -8.25 22.58
C GLY A 452 3.06 -8.48 23.99
N ASP A 453 2.32 -9.24 24.80
CA ASP A 453 2.76 -9.62 26.15
C ASP A 453 3.92 -10.62 26.14
N TYR A 454 4.15 -11.25 24.99
CA TYR A 454 5.28 -12.14 24.77
C TYR A 454 5.93 -11.80 23.43
N VAL A 455 7.26 -11.89 23.37
CA VAL A 455 8.05 -11.73 22.16
C VAL A 455 8.67 -13.08 21.86
N LEU A 456 8.28 -13.73 20.75
CA LEU A 456 8.88 -15.00 20.35
C LEU A 456 10.31 -14.76 19.86
N THR A 457 11.24 -15.60 20.32
CA THR A 457 12.67 -15.48 20.02
C THR A 457 13.22 -16.69 19.25
N GLU A 458 14.40 -16.54 18.67
CA GLU A 458 15.26 -17.60 18.14
C GLU A 458 15.41 -18.74 19.15
N ASN A 459 15.66 -18.39 20.41
CA ASN A 459 15.90 -19.34 21.48
C ASN A 459 14.67 -20.19 21.78
N ASP A 460 13.48 -19.59 21.81
CA ASP A 460 12.24 -20.32 22.00
C ASP A 460 12.01 -21.35 20.88
N ILE A 461 12.27 -20.94 19.63
CA ILE A 461 12.12 -21.79 18.45
C ILE A 461 13.13 -22.94 18.47
N ARG A 462 14.41 -22.65 18.73
CA ARG A 462 15.48 -23.66 18.76
C ARG A 462 15.32 -24.64 19.91
N ALA A 463 14.95 -24.15 21.08
CA ALA A 463 14.71 -24.97 22.27
C ALA A 463 13.40 -25.75 22.20
N GLN A 464 12.58 -25.55 21.16
CA GLN A 464 11.26 -26.17 21.00
C GLN A 464 10.41 -25.94 22.24
N ARG A 465 10.42 -24.69 22.73
CA ARG A 465 9.76 -24.34 23.98
C ARG A 465 8.27 -24.65 23.89
N SER A 466 7.77 -25.33 24.91
CA SER A 466 6.34 -25.55 25.08
C SER A 466 5.67 -24.32 25.67
N PHE A 467 4.54 -23.92 25.08
CA PHE A 467 3.73 -22.81 25.53
C PHE A 467 2.33 -23.31 25.89
N ALA A 468 1.88 -23.04 27.12
CA ALA A 468 0.51 -23.36 27.54
C ALA A 468 -0.54 -22.65 26.67
N ASP A 469 -0.18 -21.50 26.11
CA ASP A 469 -1.00 -20.67 25.24
C ASP A 469 -0.68 -20.80 23.76
N ALA A 470 -0.12 -21.94 23.32
CA ALA A 470 0.09 -22.20 21.89
C ALA A 470 -1.23 -22.15 21.11
N VAL A 471 -1.25 -21.39 20.01
CA VAL A 471 -2.44 -21.22 19.13
C VAL A 471 -2.10 -21.27 17.63
N ALA A 472 -0.84 -21.40 17.27
CA ALA A 472 -0.46 -21.68 15.89
C ALA A 472 0.78 -22.56 15.86
N THR A 473 0.82 -23.45 14.88
CA THR A 473 2.00 -24.26 14.57
C THR A 473 2.58 -23.77 13.26
N GLN A 474 3.88 -23.60 13.23
CA GLN A 474 4.62 -23.10 12.09
C GLN A 474 5.73 -24.04 11.70
N ASP A 475 6.12 -23.99 10.45
CA ASP A 475 7.27 -24.67 9.90
C ASP A 475 8.09 -23.71 9.03
N GLY A 476 9.23 -24.20 8.55
CA GLY A 476 10.07 -23.50 7.61
C GLY A 476 11.50 -23.31 8.11
N HIS A 477 12.03 -22.13 7.87
CA HIS A 477 13.45 -21.82 8.04
C HIS A 477 13.61 -20.47 8.73
N PHE A 478 14.73 -20.23 9.41
CA PHE A 478 15.21 -18.86 9.53
C PHE A 478 15.69 -18.42 8.14
N CYS A 479 15.10 -17.36 7.63
CA CYS A 479 15.32 -16.83 6.29
C CYS A 479 15.96 -15.45 6.40
N LEU A 480 17.27 -15.42 6.66
CA LEU A 480 18.01 -14.19 6.98
C LEU A 480 18.72 -13.65 5.75
N HIS A 481 18.45 -12.40 5.42
CA HIS A 481 18.97 -11.75 4.22
C HIS A 481 20.11 -10.80 4.59
N TYR A 482 21.23 -10.90 3.87
CA TYR A 482 22.37 -10.02 4.05
C TYR A 482 22.69 -9.32 2.73
N PRO A 483 22.65 -7.98 2.70
CA PRO A 483 22.84 -7.20 1.49
C PRO A 483 24.26 -7.35 0.93
N GLY A 484 24.36 -7.32 -0.40
CA GLY A 484 25.62 -7.43 -1.12
C GLY A 484 26.37 -6.10 -1.18
N THR A 485 27.66 -6.18 -1.49
CA THR A 485 28.53 -4.99 -1.63
C THR A 485 28.78 -4.59 -3.08
N LYS A 486 28.65 -5.52 -4.05
CA LYS A 486 28.87 -5.24 -5.47
C LYS A 486 27.66 -4.58 -6.14
N TYR A 487 26.47 -5.12 -5.87
CA TYR A 487 25.20 -4.62 -6.39
C TYR A 487 24.25 -4.48 -5.20
N ASP A 488 23.84 -3.27 -4.87
CA ASP A 488 23.06 -2.98 -3.66
C ASP A 488 21.62 -3.53 -3.73
N PHE A 489 21.12 -3.77 -4.94
CA PHE A 489 19.85 -4.44 -5.22
C PHE A 489 19.95 -5.98 -5.20
N ARG A 490 21.11 -6.53 -4.80
CA ARG A 490 21.33 -7.97 -4.66
C ARG A 490 21.75 -8.33 -3.24
N LEU A 491 21.25 -9.46 -2.74
CA LEU A 491 21.79 -10.04 -1.51
C LEU A 491 23.20 -10.60 -1.78
N GLY A 492 24.10 -10.36 -0.84
CA GLY A 492 25.46 -10.93 -0.83
C GLY A 492 25.50 -12.29 -0.15
N ASP A 493 24.63 -12.50 0.84
CA ASP A 493 24.43 -13.78 1.50
C ASP A 493 22.95 -13.96 1.88
N TRP A 494 22.51 -15.21 1.86
CA TRP A 494 21.17 -15.61 2.24
C TRP A 494 21.25 -16.88 3.07
N LYS A 495 21.04 -16.74 4.38
CA LYS A 495 21.06 -17.88 5.30
C LYS A 495 19.67 -18.47 5.41
N TRP A 496 19.59 -19.73 4.98
CA TRP A 496 18.37 -20.53 4.98
C TRP A 496 18.54 -21.70 5.95
N ILE A 497 18.17 -21.50 7.22
CA ILE A 497 18.46 -22.45 8.31
C ILE A 497 17.20 -23.25 8.63
N PRO A 498 17.18 -24.59 8.46
CA PRO A 498 15.99 -25.41 8.67
C PRO A 498 15.56 -25.47 10.13
N LEU A 499 14.25 -25.49 10.34
CA LEU A 499 13.62 -25.56 11.67
C LEU A 499 12.72 -26.78 11.77
N LYS A 500 12.61 -27.32 12.97
CA LYS A 500 11.50 -28.21 13.34
C LYS A 500 10.23 -27.36 13.49
N PRO A 501 9.03 -27.95 13.26
CA PRO A 501 7.80 -27.24 13.55
C PRO A 501 7.77 -26.69 14.98
N TYR A 502 7.26 -25.48 15.17
CA TYR A 502 7.25 -24.80 16.47
C TYR A 502 5.92 -24.10 16.72
N ALA A 503 5.63 -23.88 18.01
CA ALA A 503 4.40 -23.23 18.45
C ALA A 503 4.58 -21.72 18.59
N VAL A 504 3.55 -20.96 18.23
CA VAL A 504 3.42 -19.53 18.51
C VAL A 504 2.41 -19.33 19.65
N PRO A 505 2.80 -18.70 20.76
CA PRO A 505 1.89 -18.42 21.87
C PRO A 505 0.92 -17.29 21.52
N PHE A 506 -0.29 -17.34 22.06
CA PHE A 506 -1.35 -16.36 21.80
C PHE A 506 -0.98 -14.94 22.22
N ARG A 507 -0.16 -14.81 23.25
CA ARG A 507 0.42 -13.52 23.69
C ARG A 507 1.26 -12.80 22.63
N CYS A 508 1.66 -13.47 21.55
CA CYS A 508 2.29 -12.83 20.39
C CYS A 508 1.30 -12.16 19.43
N LEU A 509 0.00 -12.43 19.56
CA LEU A 509 -1.03 -12.08 18.56
C LEU A 509 -1.98 -10.96 19.02
N TYR A 510 -1.69 -10.28 20.13
CA TYR A 510 -2.43 -9.09 20.56
C TYR A 510 -1.51 -8.01 21.13
N SER A 511 -1.95 -6.75 21.06
CA SER A 511 -1.17 -5.61 21.51
C SER A 511 -1.08 -5.58 23.03
N ARG A 512 0.12 -5.32 23.55
CA ARG A 512 0.31 -5.19 25.00
C ARG A 512 -0.34 -3.93 25.59
N ASN A 513 -0.48 -2.87 24.79
CA ASN A 513 -0.90 -1.54 25.25
C ASN A 513 -2.15 -0.97 24.55
N VAL A 514 -2.75 -1.69 23.59
CA VAL A 514 -4.03 -1.34 22.96
C VAL A 514 -5.04 -2.46 23.20
N ASP A 515 -6.01 -2.21 24.07
CA ASP A 515 -6.83 -3.24 24.74
C ASP A 515 -7.65 -4.12 23.81
N ASN A 516 -8.03 -3.63 22.63
CA ASN A 516 -8.89 -4.35 21.69
C ASN A 516 -8.27 -4.54 20.31
N LEU A 517 -6.93 -4.60 20.26
CA LEU A 517 -6.17 -4.82 19.03
C LEU A 517 -5.49 -6.19 19.03
N LEU A 518 -5.92 -7.04 18.10
CA LEU A 518 -5.21 -8.25 17.67
C LEU A 518 -4.26 -7.92 16.51
N MET A 519 -3.29 -8.78 16.27
CA MET A 519 -2.33 -8.67 15.16
C MET A 519 -2.07 -10.05 14.56
N ALA A 520 -1.99 -10.12 13.23
CA ALA A 520 -1.68 -11.35 12.51
C ALA A 520 -0.89 -11.08 11.22
N GLY A 521 0.02 -11.99 10.89
CA GLY A 521 0.92 -11.87 9.73
C GLY A 521 2.35 -11.55 10.13
N LYS A 522 3.05 -10.76 9.30
CA LYS A 522 4.51 -10.51 9.43
C LYS A 522 4.92 -9.69 10.65
N HIS A 523 3.99 -8.88 11.16
CA HIS A 523 4.24 -7.84 12.17
C HIS A 523 3.84 -8.27 13.58
N ILE A 524 3.61 -9.57 13.82
CA ILE A 524 3.32 -10.10 15.16
C ILE A 524 4.51 -9.90 16.12
N SER A 525 4.30 -10.15 17.41
CA SER A 525 5.31 -9.89 18.45
C SER A 525 6.42 -10.94 18.48
N VAL A 526 7.52 -10.64 17.79
CA VAL A 526 8.69 -11.51 17.59
C VAL A 526 9.97 -10.67 17.46
N THR A 527 11.13 -11.26 17.74
CA THR A 527 12.44 -10.66 17.39
C THR A 527 12.64 -10.69 15.88
N HIS A 528 13.60 -9.93 15.34
CA HIS A 528 13.96 -9.99 13.93
C HIS A 528 14.31 -11.42 13.48
N ILE A 529 15.07 -12.16 14.29
CA ILE A 529 15.51 -13.52 13.95
C ILE A 529 14.30 -14.46 13.88
N ALA A 530 13.44 -14.48 14.89
CA ALA A 530 12.22 -15.27 14.87
C ALA A 530 11.30 -14.83 13.71
N GLY A 531 11.15 -13.51 13.51
CA GLY A 531 10.36 -12.89 12.46
C GLY A 531 10.77 -13.31 11.05
N SER A 532 12.05 -13.63 10.82
CA SER A 532 12.53 -14.18 9.55
C SER A 532 11.82 -15.47 9.15
N SER A 533 11.29 -16.24 10.12
CA SER A 533 10.55 -17.48 9.90
C SER A 533 9.03 -17.29 9.95
N THR A 534 8.54 -16.53 10.94
CA THR A 534 7.10 -16.39 11.16
C THR A 534 6.38 -15.58 10.07
N LYS A 535 7.13 -14.76 9.31
CA LYS A 535 6.61 -13.85 8.26
C LYS A 535 6.05 -14.52 7.01
N THR A 536 6.27 -15.82 6.81
CA THR A 536 5.78 -16.50 5.59
C THR A 536 4.26 -16.48 5.52
N MET A 537 3.70 -16.49 4.31
CA MET A 537 2.30 -16.14 4.11
C MET A 537 1.32 -17.15 4.71
N LEU A 538 1.62 -18.46 4.63
CA LEU A 538 0.78 -19.52 5.22
C LEU A 538 0.94 -19.54 6.74
N ASN A 539 2.14 -19.29 7.27
CA ASN A 539 2.38 -19.05 8.70
C ASN A 539 1.53 -17.86 9.21
N GLY A 540 1.50 -16.76 8.45
CA GLY A 540 0.59 -15.63 8.69
C GLY A 540 -0.90 -16.01 8.63
N GLY A 541 -1.28 -16.91 7.73
CA GLY A 541 -2.63 -17.50 7.67
C GLY A 541 -3.01 -18.20 8.97
N ARG A 542 -2.10 -19.00 9.55
CA ARG A 542 -2.31 -19.64 10.86
C ARG A 542 -2.49 -18.62 12.00
N HIS A 543 -1.71 -17.52 12.00
CA HIS A 543 -1.96 -16.39 12.90
C HIS A 543 -3.36 -15.82 12.72
N GLY A 544 -3.78 -15.66 11.45
CA GLY A 544 -5.10 -15.17 11.09
C GLY A 544 -6.23 -16.02 11.66
N VAL A 545 -6.14 -17.35 11.53
CA VAL A 545 -7.12 -18.27 12.13
C VAL A 545 -7.25 -18.05 13.64
N ALA A 546 -6.12 -18.01 14.36
CA ALA A 546 -6.11 -17.77 15.80
C ALA A 546 -6.68 -16.39 16.18
N ALA A 547 -6.28 -15.33 15.48
CA ALA A 547 -6.77 -13.98 15.72
C ALA A 547 -8.28 -13.85 15.41
N GLY A 548 -8.77 -14.47 14.33
CA GLY A 548 -10.19 -14.48 13.99
C GLY A 548 -11.05 -15.21 15.03
N ALA A 549 -10.57 -16.35 15.53
CA ALA A 549 -11.21 -17.07 16.63
C ALA A 549 -11.23 -16.24 17.93
N ALA A 550 -10.10 -15.65 18.28
CA ALA A 550 -9.99 -14.78 19.46
C ALA A 550 -10.91 -13.55 19.36
N ALA A 551 -11.03 -12.93 18.18
CA ALA A 551 -11.91 -11.79 17.97
C ALA A 551 -13.38 -12.15 18.17
N PHE A 552 -13.80 -13.33 17.69
CA PHE A 552 -15.13 -13.87 17.96
C PHE A 552 -15.35 -14.06 19.47
N LEU A 553 -14.38 -14.65 20.19
CA LEU A 553 -14.49 -14.86 21.64
C LEU A 553 -14.51 -13.57 22.44
N CYS A 554 -13.73 -12.55 22.03
CA CYS A 554 -13.79 -11.21 22.63
C CYS A 554 -15.20 -10.63 22.54
N LYS A 555 -15.88 -10.79 21.38
CA LYS A 555 -17.27 -10.37 21.20
C LYS A 555 -18.24 -11.23 22.01
N LYS A 556 -18.09 -12.55 21.98
CA LYS A 556 -18.95 -13.52 22.69
C LYS A 556 -18.96 -13.27 24.21
N HIS A 557 -17.80 -13.03 24.79
CA HIS A 557 -17.61 -12.89 26.24
C HIS A 557 -17.45 -11.43 26.70
N ALA A 558 -17.67 -10.46 25.80
CA ALA A 558 -17.51 -9.03 26.07
C ALA A 558 -16.17 -8.68 26.76
N THR A 559 -15.08 -9.26 26.24
CA THR A 559 -13.74 -9.19 26.84
C THR A 559 -12.68 -8.72 25.84
N THR A 560 -11.46 -8.52 26.32
CA THR A 560 -10.29 -8.14 25.50
C THR A 560 -9.53 -9.39 25.03
N PRO A 561 -8.61 -9.30 24.06
CA PRO A 561 -7.73 -10.40 23.71
C PRO A 561 -6.95 -10.93 24.93
N ARG A 562 -6.49 -10.04 25.81
CA ARG A 562 -5.87 -10.40 27.09
C ARG A 562 -6.83 -11.14 28.00
N GLY A 563 -8.09 -10.74 28.05
CA GLY A 563 -9.14 -11.45 28.79
C GLY A 563 -9.42 -12.85 28.22
N VAL A 564 -9.40 -13.01 26.89
CA VAL A 564 -9.46 -14.35 26.25
C VAL A 564 -8.29 -15.22 26.72
N TYR A 565 -7.07 -14.68 26.74
CA TYR A 565 -5.90 -15.40 27.26
C TYR A 565 -6.08 -15.82 28.74
N GLN A 566 -6.63 -14.94 29.58
CA GLN A 566 -6.75 -15.19 31.01
C GLN A 566 -7.91 -16.13 31.40
N GLN A 567 -9.00 -16.10 30.64
CA GLN A 567 -10.28 -16.69 31.07
C GLN A 567 -10.87 -17.70 30.08
N HIS A 568 -10.48 -17.64 28.81
CA HIS A 568 -11.10 -18.41 27.72
C HIS A 568 -10.06 -19.08 26.79
N LEU A 569 -8.84 -19.32 27.29
CA LEU A 569 -7.74 -19.87 26.49
C LEU A 569 -8.05 -21.27 25.95
N GLN A 570 -8.66 -22.13 26.78
CA GLN A 570 -9.02 -23.48 26.35
C GLN A 570 -10.04 -23.45 25.20
N GLU A 571 -11.07 -22.62 25.31
CA GLU A 571 -12.07 -22.46 24.24
C GLU A 571 -11.45 -21.91 22.94
N LEU A 572 -10.48 -21.00 23.05
CA LEU A 572 -9.71 -20.54 21.90
C LEU A 572 -8.94 -21.68 21.24
N GLN A 573 -8.24 -22.48 22.04
CA GLN A 573 -7.45 -23.62 21.56
C GLN A 573 -8.33 -24.68 20.91
N ASP A 574 -9.47 -25.01 21.51
CA ASP A 574 -10.43 -25.97 20.95
C ASP A 574 -10.89 -25.53 19.55
N ILE A 575 -11.32 -24.27 19.40
CA ILE A 575 -11.73 -23.71 18.10
C ILE A 575 -10.60 -23.75 17.07
N VAL A 576 -9.40 -23.35 17.49
CA VAL A 576 -8.24 -23.25 16.60
C VAL A 576 -7.79 -24.63 16.14
N PHE A 577 -7.72 -25.62 17.03
CA PHE A 577 -7.22 -26.96 16.69
C PHE A 577 -8.23 -27.78 15.90
N GLU A 578 -9.53 -27.70 16.21
CA GLU A 578 -10.60 -28.30 15.39
C GLU A 578 -10.57 -27.77 13.94
N ARG A 579 -10.33 -26.46 13.77
CA ARG A 579 -10.27 -25.84 12.44
C ARG A 579 -8.93 -26.04 11.73
N ASN A 580 -7.95 -26.64 12.39
CA ASN A 580 -6.61 -26.83 11.87
C ASN A 580 -6.30 -28.29 11.49
N GLU A 581 -7.28 -29.20 11.50
CA GLU A 581 -7.07 -30.65 11.35
C GLU A 581 -6.28 -31.08 10.09
N HIS A 582 -4.97 -31.21 10.28
CA HIS A 582 -4.23 -32.49 10.37
C HIS A 582 -3.41 -32.48 11.67
N ALA A 583 -4.10 -32.32 12.81
CA ALA A 583 -3.50 -32.15 14.14
C ALA A 583 -3.12 -33.49 14.80
N ASN A 584 -2.61 -34.47 14.04
CA ASN A 584 -2.08 -35.70 14.65
C ASN A 584 -0.74 -35.49 15.37
N ASP A 585 -0.13 -34.29 15.26
CA ASP A 585 1.13 -33.94 15.94
C ASP A 585 0.97 -32.94 17.11
N LEU A 586 -0.26 -32.56 17.50
CA LEU A 586 -0.49 -31.46 18.45
C LEU A 586 -1.06 -31.86 19.82
N LYS A 587 -1.22 -33.15 20.10
CA LYS A 587 -1.43 -33.56 21.50
C LYS A 587 -0.08 -33.66 22.20
N PRO A 588 0.14 -33.00 23.35
CA PRO A 588 1.30 -33.31 24.17
C PRO A 588 1.28 -34.81 24.46
N ARG A 589 2.38 -35.51 24.18
CA ARG A 589 2.60 -36.86 24.71
C ARG A 589 2.98 -36.78 26.17
#